data_AF-A0A0A2BXL3-F1
#
_entry.id   AF-A0A0A2BXL3-F1
#
_cell.length_a   1.000
_cell.length_b   1.000
_cell.length_c   1.000
_cell.angle_alpha   90.00
_cell.angle_beta   90.00
_cell.angle_gamma   90.00
#
_symmetry.space_group_name_H-M   'P 1'
#
loop_
_entity.id
_entity.type
_entity.pdbx_description
1 polymer ?
#
loop_
_entity_poly.entity_id
_entity_poly.type
_entity_poly.pdbx_seq_one_letter_code
_entity_poly.pdbx_strand_id
1 'polypeptide(L)' 'MNWVNTPVLAEALSRYHEGRLTYRMKLWLEQVLELNNT' A
#
# COMPACT_ATOMS: atom_id res chain seq x y z
N MET A 1 3.05 0.60 15.94
CA MET A 1 3.13 1.92 15.27
C MET A 1 3.97 1.76 14.01
N ASN A 2 3.30 1.57 12.87
CA ASN A 2 3.97 1.49 11.58
C ASN A 2 4.20 2.93 11.10
N TRP A 3 5.43 3.42 11.24
CA TRP A 3 5.85 4.80 10.95
C TRP A 3 6.07 5.00 9.44
N VAL A 4 5.14 4.56 8.60
CA VAL A 4 5.31 4.73 7.15
C VAL A 4 5.16 6.20 6.80
N ASN A 5 6.19 6.75 6.17
CA ASN A 5 6.22 8.14 5.73
C ASN A 5 5.05 8.42 4.77
N THR A 6 4.31 9.50 5.02
CA THR A 6 3.19 9.98 4.18
C THR A 6 3.49 10.02 2.68
N PRO A 7 4.66 10.47 2.18
CA PRO A 7 4.96 10.44 0.74
C PRO A 7 5.09 9.03 0.16
N VAL A 8 5.62 8.08 0.93
CA VAL A 8 5.77 6.68 0.49
C VAL A 8 4.40 6.02 0.36
N LEU A 9 3.51 6.30 1.32
CA LEU A 9 2.11 5.85 1.28
C LEU A 9 1.35 6.47 0.10
N ALA A 10 1.54 7.77 -0.17
CA ALA A 10 0.90 8.45 -1.29
C ALA A 10 1.34 7.90 -2.65
N GLU A 11 2.64 7.66 -2.83
CA GLU A 11 3.15 7.06 -4.07
C GLU A 11 2.66 5.62 -4.23
N ALA A 12 2.70 4.82 -3.16
CA ALA A 12 2.20 3.45 -3.19
C ALA A 12 0.71 3.41 -3.56
N LEU A 13 -0.13 4.28 -2.99
CA LEU A 13 -1.54 4.41 -3.35
C LEU A 13 -1.75 4.79 -4.82
N SER A 14 -1.01 5.76 -5.35
CA SER A 14 -1.09 6.13 -6.77
C SER A 14 -0.80 4.92 -7.67
N ARG A 15 0.30 4.20 -7.38
CA ARG A 15 0.69 3.01 -8.14
C ARG A 15 -0.28 1.83 -7.94
N TYR A 16 -0.98 1.76 -6.81
CA TYR A 16 -2.03 0.79 -6.54
C TYR A 16 -3.22 1.00 -7.48
N HIS A 17 -3.68 2.25 -7.56
CA HIS A 17 -4.79 2.65 -8.42
C HIS A 17 -4.47 2.43 -9.90
N GLU A 18 -3.22 2.68 -10.31
CA GLU A 18 -2.76 2.42 -11.68
C GLU A 18 -2.50 0.93 -12.00
N GLY A 19 -2.64 0.03 -11.02
CA GLY A 19 -2.36 -1.41 -11.20
C GLY A 19 -0.86 -1.72 -11.40
N ARG A 20 0.02 -0.77 -11.08
CA ARG A 20 1.48 -0.84 -11.29
C ARG A 20 2.25 -1.38 -10.10
N LEU A 21 1.60 -1.65 -8.97
CA LEU A 21 2.22 -2.29 -7.82
C LEU A 21 2.43 -3.79 -8.05
N THR A 22 3.62 -4.26 -7.68
CA THR A 22 3.91 -5.70 -7.61
C THR A 22 3.07 -6.36 -6.52
N TYR A 23 2.77 -7.65 -6.67
CA TYR A 23 1.90 -8.40 -5.76
C TYR A 23 2.30 -8.27 -4.27
N ARG A 24 3.59 -8.42 -3.95
CA ARG A 24 4.08 -8.29 -2.57
C ARG A 24 3.87 -6.89 -2.00
N MET A 25 3.92 -5.87 -2.85
CA MET A 25 3.80 -4.48 -2.45
C MET A 25 2.33 -4.05 -2.34
N LYS A 26 1.42 -4.71 -3.08
CA LYS A 26 -0.02 -4.67 -2.81
C LYS A 26 -0.33 -5.25 -1.43
N LEU A 27 0.14 -6.47 -1.14
CA LEU A 27 -0.06 -7.10 0.17
C LEU A 27 0.49 -6.25 1.31
N TRP A 28 1.69 -5.69 1.14
CA TRP A 28 2.24 -4.74 2.11
C TRP A 28 1.30 -3.55 2.31
N LEU A 29 0.84 -2.91 1.22
CA LEU A 29 -0.03 -1.74 1.30
C LEU A 29 -1.38 -2.08 1.96
N GLU A 30 -1.96 -3.24 1.64
CA GLU A 30 -3.18 -3.74 2.26
C GLU A 30 -3.01 -3.97 3.76
N GLN A 31 -1.87 -4.52 4.19
CA GLN A 31 -1.52 -4.65 5.61
C GLN A 31 -1.28 -3.30 6.29
N VAL A 32 -0.62 -2.34 5.62
CA VAL A 32 -0.40 -0.99 6.15
C VAL A 32 -1.72 -0.23 6.32
N LEU A 33 -2.67 -0.43 5.43
CA LEU A 33 -3.98 0.19 5.46
C LEU A 33 -5.00 -0.59 6.30
N GLU A 34 -4.58 -1.70 6.92
CA GLU A 34 -5.44 -2.61 7.70
C GLU A 34 -6.67 -3.09 6.89
N LEU A 35 -6.52 -3.18 5.57
CA LEU A 35 -7.52 -3.69 4.64
C LEU A 35 -7.56 -5.21 4.78
N ASN A 36 -8.41 -5.69 5.67
CA ASN A 36 -8.74 -7.12 5.76
C ASN A 36 -9.49 -7.53 4.49
N ASN A 37 -8.81 -8.12 3.51
CA ASN A 37 -9.48 -8.92 2.48
C ASN A 37 -10.04 -10.17 3.16
N THR A 38 -11.31 -10.07 3.57
CA THR A 38 -12.15 -11.21 3.95
C THR A 38 -12.68 -11.87 2.69
#